data_AF-J9VKW9-F1
#
_entry.id   AF-J9VKW9-F1
#
_cell.length_a   1.000
_cell.length_b   1.000
_cell.length_c   1.000
_cell.angle_alpha   90.00
_cell.angle_beta   90.00
_cell.angle_gamma   90.00
#
_symmetry.space_group_name_H-M   'P 1'
#
loop_
_entity.id
_entity.type
_entity.pdbx_description
1 polymer ?
#
loop_
_entity_poly.entity_id
_entity_poly.type
_entity_poly.pdbx_seq_one_letter_code
_entity_poly.pdbx_strand_id
1 'polypeptide(L)'
;MQHFAPAVAVLLLLGFSRAEELSCSSSKVNIDPCLSPSPGGLFVFRQRFDPDAGGDSGNWNIDGLEVLTCDTQQPQNVTAYAPTYSHEEIGSFCLKSSLFSEENSFANSEKAWAQSEVGEGVEEVWERAWNTAGRFISTFHSKCYKNAQRGNGVPEFFDVLQKLRWRFPTTQLLSDNDITPSEDISYSLAELTSALSTGGNFPVVICDNTMLSTILWPLLVRGSFAMGTFEPTSMLQRESNCPQDGIIYRPSNRRPIPKATATWDRIFRPSPRPITLSHDESKLYYRTQVPDDLRQKLALFKGYEQGKEEGKIERADKKFWRDEL
;
A
#
# COMPACT_ATOMS: atom_id res chain seq x y z
N MET A 1 9.34 -31.13 -76.59
CA MET A 1 9.20 -29.83 -75.91
C MET A 1 7.98 -29.89 -75.01
N GLN A 2 8.17 -30.02 -73.70
CA GLN A 2 7.18 -29.67 -72.67
C GLN A 2 7.89 -29.81 -71.32
N HIS A 3 8.38 -28.67 -70.83
CA HIS A 3 8.90 -28.52 -69.48
C HIS A 3 7.71 -28.38 -68.53
N PHE A 4 7.62 -29.25 -67.52
CA PHE A 4 6.79 -29.04 -66.34
C PHE A 4 7.73 -28.83 -65.14
N ALA A 5 7.81 -27.59 -64.67
CA ALA A 5 8.40 -27.25 -63.38
C ALA A 5 7.31 -27.41 -62.29
N PRO A 6 7.61 -27.99 -61.12
CA PRO A 6 6.68 -27.96 -59.99
C PRO A 6 6.87 -26.66 -59.21
N ALA A 7 5.79 -25.89 -59.10
CA ALA A 7 5.73 -24.70 -58.26
C ALA A 7 5.70 -25.10 -56.78
N VAL A 8 6.71 -24.67 -56.03
CA VAL A 8 6.71 -24.70 -54.56
C VAL A 8 5.81 -23.57 -54.07
N ALA A 9 4.63 -23.91 -53.55
CA ALA A 9 3.77 -22.98 -52.86
C ALA A 9 4.20 -22.89 -51.39
N VAL A 10 4.99 -21.87 -51.06
CA VAL A 10 5.23 -21.47 -49.66
C VAL A 10 4.00 -20.72 -49.18
N LEU A 11 3.19 -21.35 -48.33
CA LEU A 11 2.14 -20.68 -47.56
C LEU A 11 2.81 -19.76 -46.53
N LEU A 12 2.99 -18.49 -46.88
CA LEU A 12 3.26 -17.43 -45.92
C LEU A 12 2.00 -17.22 -45.10
N LEU A 13 1.99 -17.74 -43.87
CA LEU A 13 1.09 -17.30 -42.81
C LEU A 13 1.36 -15.82 -42.55
N LEU A 14 0.64 -14.94 -43.24
CA LEU A 14 0.49 -13.55 -42.86
C LEU A 14 -0.34 -13.50 -41.57
N GLY A 15 0.29 -13.79 -40.44
CA GLY A 15 -0.15 -13.24 -39.19
C GLY A 15 -0.08 -11.73 -39.33
N PHE A 16 -1.23 -11.07 -39.41
CA PHE A 16 -1.30 -9.62 -39.27
C PHE A 16 -0.79 -9.26 -37.87
N SER A 17 0.52 -9.10 -37.72
CA SER A 17 1.09 -8.26 -36.67
C SER A 17 0.64 -6.84 -37.02
N ARG A 18 -0.58 -6.48 -36.59
CA ARG A 18 -1.00 -5.08 -36.60
C ARG A 18 0.02 -4.39 -35.70
N ALA A 19 0.91 -3.58 -36.27
CA ALA A 19 1.90 -2.85 -35.49
C ALA A 19 1.12 -2.06 -34.44
N GLU A 20 1.26 -2.44 -33.18
CA GLU A 20 0.57 -1.78 -32.10
C GLU A 20 1.15 -0.37 -31.97
N GLU A 21 0.27 0.62 -32.11
CA GLU A 21 0.65 2.02 -32.14
C GLU A 21 0.81 2.54 -30.72
N LEU A 22 1.87 3.31 -30.50
CA LEU A 22 2.16 3.92 -29.21
C LEU A 22 1.16 5.05 -28.97
N SER A 23 0.55 5.08 -27.80
CA SER A 23 -0.30 6.18 -27.38
C SER A 23 0.49 7.48 -27.41
N CYS A 24 -0.18 8.59 -27.73
CA CYS A 24 0.47 9.89 -27.91
C CYS A 24 1.55 9.95 -29.01
N SER A 25 1.69 8.93 -29.87
CA SER A 25 2.48 9.06 -31.09
C SER A 25 1.73 9.92 -32.13
N SER A 26 2.49 10.60 -33.00
CA SER A 26 2.07 11.77 -33.77
C SER A 26 0.66 11.76 -34.40
N SER A 27 0.02 12.93 -34.34
CA SER A 27 -1.35 13.33 -34.69
C SER A 27 -1.86 13.10 -36.13
N LYS A 28 -1.26 12.21 -36.93
CA LYS A 28 -1.62 12.00 -38.35
C LYS A 28 -2.37 10.71 -38.65
N VAL A 29 -2.54 9.83 -37.67
CA VAL A 29 -3.33 8.61 -37.83
C VAL A 29 -4.56 8.73 -36.94
N ASN A 30 -5.74 8.53 -37.53
CA ASN A 30 -6.97 8.38 -36.77
C ASN A 30 -6.91 6.99 -36.11
N ILE A 31 -6.19 6.89 -35.00
CA ILE A 31 -5.98 5.63 -34.30
C ILE A 31 -7.32 5.17 -33.74
N ASP A 32 -7.67 3.92 -33.99
CA ASP A 32 -8.86 3.32 -33.40
C ASP A 32 -8.70 3.30 -31.86
N PRO A 33 -9.57 3.97 -31.09
CA PRO A 33 -9.48 4.02 -29.63
C PRO A 33 -9.61 2.65 -28.96
N CYS A 34 -10.04 1.62 -29.69
CA CYS A 34 -10.03 0.25 -29.20
C CYS A 34 -8.66 -0.44 -29.29
N LEU A 35 -7.73 0.09 -30.10
CA LEU A 35 -6.40 -0.47 -30.30
C LEU A 35 -5.30 0.28 -29.55
N SER A 36 -5.50 1.56 -29.28
CA SER A 36 -4.59 2.38 -28.48
C SER A 36 -5.37 3.50 -27.79
N PRO A 37 -5.12 3.79 -26.51
CA PRO A 37 -5.85 4.83 -25.80
C PRO A 37 -5.67 6.23 -26.40
N SER A 38 -6.80 6.86 -26.78
CA SER A 38 -6.86 8.23 -27.29
C SER A 38 -8.25 8.83 -27.04
N PRO A 39 -8.39 10.12 -26.63
CA PRO A 39 -7.34 11.13 -26.45
C PRO A 39 -6.55 11.04 -25.12
N GLY A 40 -6.92 10.12 -24.22
CA GLY A 40 -6.24 9.86 -22.95
C GLY A 40 -5.13 8.81 -23.06
N GLY A 41 -4.02 9.18 -23.69
CA GLY A 41 -2.90 8.26 -23.99
C GLY A 41 -1.69 8.37 -23.06
N LEU A 42 -1.62 9.42 -22.24
CA LEU A 42 -0.55 9.62 -21.27
C LEU A 42 -1.03 9.17 -19.90
N PHE A 43 -0.42 8.11 -19.37
CA PHE A 43 -0.78 7.56 -18.07
C PHE A 43 0.24 7.99 -17.01
N VAL A 44 -0.23 8.25 -15.79
CA VAL A 44 0.67 8.47 -14.64
C VAL A 44 0.31 7.43 -13.58
N PHE A 45 1.12 6.38 -13.49
CA PHE A 45 0.97 5.37 -12.46
C PHE A 45 1.55 5.88 -11.14
N ARG A 46 0.74 5.86 -10.08
CA ARG A 46 1.09 6.45 -8.79
C ARG A 46 1.39 5.36 -7.78
N GLN A 47 2.55 5.45 -7.16
CA GLN A 47 2.87 4.65 -5.99
C GLN A 47 3.06 5.55 -4.79
N ARG A 48 2.42 5.19 -3.67
CA ARG A 48 2.57 5.90 -2.39
C ARG A 48 3.35 5.03 -1.44
N PHE A 49 4.30 5.64 -0.73
CA PHE A 49 5.04 4.97 0.32
C PHE A 49 4.22 4.94 1.60
N ASP A 50 4.09 3.75 2.17
CA ASP A 50 3.49 3.54 3.47
C ASP A 50 4.56 2.94 4.41
N PRO A 51 5.08 3.72 5.38
CA PRO A 51 6.12 3.26 6.29
C PRO A 51 5.62 2.12 7.19
N ASP A 52 4.32 2.06 7.45
CA ASP A 52 3.74 1.07 8.35
C ASP A 52 3.19 -0.14 7.58
N ALA A 53 3.20 -0.16 6.25
CA ALA A 53 2.83 -1.34 5.47
C ALA A 53 4.03 -2.27 5.22
N GLY A 54 3.81 -3.59 5.17
CA GLY A 54 4.82 -4.54 4.68
C GLY A 54 5.98 -4.87 5.64
N GLY A 55 5.91 -4.46 6.91
CA GLY A 55 6.90 -4.79 7.94
C GLY A 55 7.80 -3.61 8.32
N ASP A 56 9.00 -3.89 8.80
CA ASP A 56 9.89 -2.89 9.43
C ASP A 56 10.47 -1.86 8.45
N SER A 57 10.45 -2.15 7.14
CA SER A 57 11.02 -1.30 6.09
C SER A 57 9.98 -0.45 5.34
N GLY A 58 8.71 -0.54 5.70
CA GLY A 58 7.62 0.03 4.90
C GLY A 58 7.47 -0.65 3.53
N ASN A 59 6.49 -0.20 2.77
CA ASN A 59 6.27 -0.67 1.40
C ASN A 59 5.75 0.47 0.51
N TRP A 60 6.19 0.47 -0.74
CA TRP A 60 5.53 1.25 -1.78
C TRP A 60 4.28 0.50 -2.18
N ASN A 61 3.13 1.16 -2.27
CA ASN A 61 1.82 0.57 -2.60
C ASN A 61 1.18 1.31 -3.79
N ILE A 62 0.22 0.68 -4.47
CA ILE A 62 -0.53 1.31 -5.56
C ILE A 62 -1.40 2.40 -4.96
N ASP A 63 -1.22 3.63 -5.40
CA ASP A 63 -2.06 4.76 -5.00
C ASP A 63 -3.17 5.02 -6.03
N GLY A 64 -2.85 4.83 -7.31
CA GLY A 64 -3.82 4.93 -8.39
C GLY A 64 -3.18 5.17 -9.76
N LEU A 65 -4.00 5.68 -10.68
CA LEU A 65 -3.62 5.99 -12.05
C LEU A 65 -4.26 7.31 -12.46
N GLU A 66 -3.51 8.19 -13.11
CA GLU A 66 -4.08 9.34 -13.81
C GLU A 66 -4.10 9.05 -15.31
N VAL A 67 -5.20 9.41 -15.97
CA VAL A 67 -5.35 9.34 -17.43
C VAL A 67 -5.33 10.78 -17.93
N LEU A 68 -4.28 11.15 -18.66
CA LEU A 68 -4.06 12.50 -19.15
C LEU A 68 -4.16 12.55 -20.67
N THR A 69 -4.60 13.69 -21.18
CA THR A 69 -4.52 14.00 -22.61
C THR A 69 -3.06 14.12 -23.05
N CYS A 70 -2.76 13.69 -24.29
CA CYS A 70 -1.39 13.77 -24.82
C CYS A 70 -0.90 15.21 -25.00
N ASP A 71 -1.78 16.10 -25.47
CA ASP A 71 -1.40 17.46 -25.87
C ASP A 71 -1.40 18.43 -24.69
N THR A 72 -2.48 18.44 -23.90
CA THR A 72 -2.70 19.42 -22.81
C THR A 72 -2.36 18.87 -21.43
N GLN A 73 -2.10 17.57 -21.32
CA GLN A 73 -1.81 16.86 -20.05
C GLN A 73 -2.85 17.11 -18.96
N GLN A 74 -4.08 17.41 -19.39
CA GLN A 74 -5.21 17.59 -18.49
C GLN A 74 -5.85 16.23 -18.19
N PRO A 75 -6.42 16.05 -16.99
CA PRO A 75 -7.17 14.84 -16.66
C PRO A 75 -8.28 14.57 -17.69
N GLN A 76 -8.28 13.37 -18.25
CA GLN A 76 -9.32 12.90 -19.16
C GLN A 76 -10.57 12.52 -18.35
N ASN A 77 -11.30 13.50 -17.84
CA ASN A 77 -12.48 13.28 -16.98
C ASN A 77 -13.81 13.74 -17.61
N VAL A 78 -13.79 14.21 -18.87
CA VAL A 78 -14.97 14.76 -19.55
C VAL A 78 -15.77 13.67 -20.29
N THR A 79 -15.10 12.77 -21.00
CA THR A 79 -15.74 11.71 -21.80
C THR A 79 -15.48 10.35 -21.17
N ALA A 80 -16.51 9.79 -20.55
CA ALA A 80 -16.46 8.43 -20.02
C ALA A 80 -16.72 7.39 -21.12
N TYR A 81 -15.96 6.30 -21.09
CA TYR A 81 -16.08 5.18 -22.02
C TYR A 81 -16.72 3.95 -21.37
N ALA A 82 -16.72 3.87 -20.04
CA ALA A 82 -17.39 2.85 -19.25
C ALA A 82 -18.27 3.47 -18.14
N PRO A 83 -19.25 2.74 -17.59
CA PRO A 83 -20.14 3.26 -16.53
C PRO A 83 -19.46 3.25 -15.15
N THR A 84 -20.14 3.84 -14.16
CA THR A 84 -19.71 3.79 -12.75
C THR A 84 -20.17 2.47 -12.18
N TYR A 85 -19.42 1.98 -11.20
CA TYR A 85 -19.76 0.79 -10.43
C TYR A 85 -19.55 1.09 -8.94
N SER A 86 -20.30 0.41 -8.06
CA SER A 86 -20.07 0.45 -6.62
C SER A 86 -18.95 -0.50 -6.21
N HIS A 87 -18.42 -0.35 -5.00
CA HIS A 87 -17.40 -1.23 -4.43
C HIS A 87 -17.80 -2.72 -4.49
N GLU A 88 -19.06 -3.08 -4.20
CA GLU A 88 -19.50 -4.49 -4.25
C GLU A 88 -19.53 -5.04 -5.68
N GLU A 89 -19.88 -4.19 -6.66
CA GLU A 89 -19.84 -4.57 -8.07
C GLU A 89 -18.40 -4.77 -8.54
N ILE A 90 -17.50 -3.84 -8.18
CA ILE A 90 -16.07 -3.92 -8.49
C ILE A 90 -15.46 -5.21 -7.92
N GLY A 91 -15.65 -5.47 -6.62
CA GLY A 91 -15.20 -6.70 -5.98
C GLY A 91 -15.76 -7.94 -6.66
N SER A 92 -17.06 -7.95 -6.95
CA SER A 92 -17.73 -9.07 -7.64
C SER A 92 -17.20 -9.33 -9.06
N PHE A 93 -16.89 -8.28 -9.84
CA PHE A 93 -16.34 -8.44 -11.19
C PHE A 93 -14.92 -9.01 -11.15
N CYS A 94 -14.09 -8.51 -10.24
CA CYS A 94 -12.72 -9.00 -10.06
C CYS A 94 -12.71 -10.45 -9.56
N LEU A 95 -13.50 -10.80 -8.55
CA LEU A 95 -13.61 -12.17 -8.01
C LEU A 95 -14.05 -13.21 -9.05
N LYS A 96 -14.93 -12.84 -9.98
CA LYS A 96 -15.44 -13.74 -11.04
C LYS A 96 -14.50 -13.85 -12.24
N SER A 97 -13.50 -12.97 -12.34
CA SER A 97 -12.59 -12.92 -13.47
C SER A 97 -11.52 -14.00 -13.37
N SER A 98 -11.16 -14.61 -14.50
CA SER A 98 -10.03 -15.54 -14.57
C SER A 98 -8.69 -14.85 -14.24
N LEU A 99 -8.59 -13.52 -14.37
CA LEU A 99 -7.39 -12.74 -14.03
C LEU A 99 -7.05 -12.81 -12.53
N PHE A 100 -8.05 -13.09 -11.67
CA PHE A 100 -7.87 -13.22 -10.23
C PHE A 100 -8.19 -14.65 -9.73
N SER A 101 -8.21 -15.64 -10.63
CA SER A 101 -8.61 -17.02 -10.30
C SER A 101 -7.55 -17.82 -9.55
N GLU A 102 -6.29 -17.38 -9.57
CA GLU A 102 -5.23 -17.99 -8.78
C GLU A 102 -5.46 -17.81 -7.28
N GLU A 103 -5.09 -18.82 -6.49
CA GLU A 103 -5.28 -18.80 -5.04
C GLU A 103 -4.60 -17.59 -4.41
N ASN A 104 -5.33 -16.84 -3.58
CA ASN A 104 -4.88 -15.59 -2.96
C ASN A 104 -4.55 -14.44 -3.93
N SER A 105 -4.72 -14.56 -5.25
CA SER A 105 -4.41 -13.47 -6.20
C SER A 105 -5.25 -12.23 -5.91
N PHE A 106 -6.56 -12.40 -5.69
CA PHE A 106 -7.45 -11.33 -5.28
C PHE A 106 -6.98 -10.68 -3.97
N ALA A 107 -6.80 -11.46 -2.90
CA ALA A 107 -6.37 -10.97 -1.59
C ALA A 107 -4.98 -10.30 -1.59
N ASN A 108 -4.06 -10.79 -2.43
CA ASN A 108 -2.74 -10.18 -2.60
C ASN A 108 -2.84 -8.87 -3.39
N SER A 109 -3.71 -8.84 -4.39
CA SER A 109 -3.99 -7.63 -5.16
C SER A 109 -4.60 -6.56 -4.26
N GLU A 110 -5.51 -6.92 -3.37
CA GLU A 110 -6.08 -6.01 -2.38
C GLU A 110 -5.00 -5.41 -1.48
N LYS A 111 -4.11 -6.25 -0.92
CA LYS A 111 -3.02 -5.81 -0.04
C LYS A 111 -1.97 -4.92 -0.73
N ALA A 112 -1.97 -4.87 -2.06
CA ALA A 112 -1.02 -4.09 -2.83
C ALA A 112 -1.39 -2.60 -2.91
N TRP A 113 -2.59 -2.21 -2.47
CA TRP A 113 -3.10 -0.84 -2.55
C TRP A 113 -2.86 -0.04 -1.27
N ALA A 114 -2.54 1.23 -1.45
CA ALA A 114 -2.36 2.17 -0.36
C ALA A 114 -3.75 2.60 0.15
N GLN A 115 -4.07 2.30 1.41
CA GLN A 115 -5.34 2.74 2.02
C GLN A 115 -5.30 4.24 2.27
N SER A 116 -6.35 4.97 1.89
CA SER A 116 -6.38 6.42 2.04
C SER A 116 -6.86 6.83 3.43
N GLU A 117 -7.76 6.03 4.02
CA GLU A 117 -8.36 6.31 5.32
C GLU A 117 -8.34 5.08 6.26
N VAL A 118 -8.28 5.35 7.57
CA VAL A 118 -8.33 4.27 8.58
C VAL A 118 -9.72 3.64 8.57
N GLY A 119 -9.77 2.33 8.31
CA GLY A 119 -11.03 1.57 8.28
C GLY A 119 -11.71 1.55 6.91
N GLU A 120 -11.13 2.20 5.89
CA GLU A 120 -11.56 2.08 4.51
C GLU A 120 -11.24 0.68 3.96
N GLY A 121 -12.25 0.00 3.43
CA GLY A 121 -12.05 -1.23 2.69
C GLY A 121 -11.35 -0.97 1.35
N VAL A 122 -10.64 -1.97 0.87
CA VAL A 122 -9.91 -1.87 -0.40
C VAL A 122 -10.86 -1.78 -1.61
N GLU A 123 -12.06 -2.33 -1.50
CA GLU A 123 -13.07 -2.26 -2.55
C GLU A 123 -13.54 -0.82 -2.79
N GLU A 124 -13.59 0.01 -1.74
CA GLU A 124 -13.89 1.45 -1.83
C GLU A 124 -12.75 2.22 -2.47
N VAL A 125 -11.49 1.84 -2.18
CA VAL A 125 -10.31 2.39 -2.88
C VAL A 125 -10.38 2.04 -4.37
N TRP A 126 -10.73 0.79 -4.69
CA TRP A 126 -10.87 0.32 -6.06
C TRP A 126 -12.03 1.00 -6.78
N GLU A 127 -13.17 1.18 -6.12
CA GLU A 127 -14.30 1.96 -6.62
C GLU A 127 -13.84 3.36 -7.03
N ARG A 128 -13.12 4.06 -6.16
CA ARG A 128 -12.57 5.39 -6.46
C ARG A 128 -11.63 5.34 -7.65
N ALA A 129 -10.69 4.39 -7.69
CA ALA A 129 -9.72 4.27 -8.77
C ALA A 129 -10.39 4.02 -10.13
N TRP A 130 -11.39 3.14 -10.18
CA TRP A 130 -12.17 2.88 -11.38
C TRP A 130 -12.97 4.12 -11.82
N ASN A 131 -13.72 4.71 -10.88
CA ASN A 131 -14.63 5.80 -11.18
C ASN A 131 -13.91 7.11 -11.53
N THR A 132 -12.67 7.31 -11.07
CA THR A 132 -11.86 8.51 -11.37
C THR A 132 -10.90 8.36 -12.53
N ALA A 133 -10.48 7.12 -12.85
CA ALA A 133 -9.49 6.87 -13.91
C ALA A 133 -9.93 5.78 -14.88
N GLY A 134 -10.21 4.57 -14.39
CA GLY A 134 -10.48 3.39 -15.22
C GLY A 134 -11.58 3.61 -16.26
N ARG A 135 -12.71 4.19 -15.86
CA ARG A 135 -13.86 4.46 -16.75
C ARG A 135 -13.58 5.42 -17.90
N PHE A 136 -12.49 6.18 -17.84
CA PHE A 136 -12.09 7.16 -18.83
C PHE A 136 -11.09 6.63 -19.86
N ILE A 137 -10.72 5.36 -19.74
CA ILE A 137 -9.81 4.69 -20.68
C ILE A 137 -10.60 4.24 -21.90
N SER A 138 -10.26 4.81 -23.06
CA SER A 138 -11.03 4.61 -24.30
C SER A 138 -11.12 3.17 -24.80
N THR A 139 -10.13 2.33 -24.49
CA THR A 139 -10.11 0.90 -24.87
C THR A 139 -11.14 0.07 -24.09
N PHE A 140 -11.67 0.59 -22.97
CA PHE A 140 -12.74 -0.06 -22.22
C PHE A 140 -14.14 0.30 -22.71
N HIS A 141 -14.25 1.04 -23.81
CA HIS A 141 -15.56 1.32 -24.40
C HIS A 141 -16.25 0.00 -24.83
N SER A 142 -17.56 -0.10 -24.60
CA SER A 142 -18.35 -1.31 -24.92
C SER A 142 -18.16 -1.79 -26.36
N LYS A 143 -18.11 -0.86 -27.33
CA LYS A 143 -17.82 -1.12 -28.75
C LYS A 143 -16.52 -1.88 -29.04
N CYS A 144 -15.54 -1.84 -28.13
CA CYS A 144 -14.26 -2.51 -28.27
C CYS A 144 -14.35 -4.01 -27.95
N TYR A 145 -15.44 -4.44 -27.31
CA TYR A 145 -15.70 -5.83 -26.99
C TYR A 145 -16.69 -6.43 -27.99
N LYS A 146 -16.37 -7.62 -28.52
CA LYS A 146 -17.29 -8.37 -29.40
C LYS A 146 -18.61 -8.71 -28.70
N ASN A 147 -18.52 -9.11 -27.43
CA ASN A 147 -19.65 -9.42 -26.55
C ASN A 147 -19.52 -8.57 -25.29
N ALA A 148 -19.89 -7.28 -25.38
CA ALA A 148 -19.81 -6.38 -24.24
C ALA A 148 -20.73 -6.86 -23.11
N GLN A 149 -20.15 -7.09 -21.93
CA GLN A 149 -20.87 -7.40 -20.70
C GLN A 149 -20.64 -6.30 -19.67
N ARG A 150 -21.57 -6.19 -18.71
CA ARG A 150 -21.39 -5.30 -17.55
C ARG A 150 -20.15 -5.77 -16.78
N GLY A 151 -19.27 -4.83 -16.44
CA GLY A 151 -18.02 -5.11 -15.74
C GLY A 151 -16.82 -5.39 -16.64
N ASN A 152 -16.99 -5.44 -17.98
CA ASN A 152 -15.86 -5.55 -18.90
C ASN A 152 -14.86 -4.40 -18.67
N GLY A 153 -13.57 -4.71 -18.67
CA GLY A 153 -12.49 -3.76 -18.41
C GLY A 153 -12.19 -3.53 -16.92
N VAL A 154 -13.13 -3.81 -16.00
CA VAL A 154 -12.88 -3.62 -14.56
C VAL A 154 -11.76 -4.54 -14.07
N PRO A 155 -11.81 -5.88 -14.29
CA PRO A 155 -10.73 -6.74 -13.83
C PRO A 155 -9.41 -6.47 -14.56
N GLU A 156 -9.48 -6.11 -15.85
CA GLU A 156 -8.32 -5.77 -16.67
C GLU A 156 -7.60 -4.52 -16.14
N PHE A 157 -8.35 -3.53 -15.66
CA PHE A 157 -7.80 -2.32 -15.07
C PHE A 157 -6.93 -2.63 -13.85
N PHE A 158 -7.45 -3.40 -12.90
CA PHE A 158 -6.74 -3.75 -11.67
C PHE A 158 -5.56 -4.70 -11.91
N ASP A 159 -5.71 -5.66 -12.84
CA ASP A 159 -4.62 -6.55 -13.24
C ASP A 159 -3.44 -5.77 -13.86
N VAL A 160 -3.72 -4.79 -14.72
CA VAL A 160 -2.67 -3.92 -15.28
C VAL A 160 -1.96 -3.13 -14.18
N LEU A 161 -2.68 -2.52 -13.24
CA LEU A 161 -2.05 -1.78 -12.14
C LEU A 161 -1.20 -2.69 -11.25
N GLN A 162 -1.66 -3.92 -11.02
CA GLN A 162 -0.88 -4.93 -10.31
C GLN A 162 0.39 -5.31 -11.06
N LYS A 163 0.35 -5.47 -12.38
CA LYS A 163 1.52 -5.71 -13.23
C LYS A 163 2.49 -4.51 -13.23
N LEU A 164 1.98 -3.29 -13.30
CA LEU A 164 2.80 -2.08 -13.23
C LEU A 164 3.52 -1.96 -11.88
N ARG A 165 2.85 -2.29 -10.78
CA ARG A 165 3.49 -2.38 -9.47
C ARG A 165 4.70 -3.31 -9.48
N TRP A 166 4.56 -4.52 -10.04
CA TRP A 166 5.67 -5.46 -10.12
C TRP A 166 6.77 -4.98 -11.06
N ARG A 167 6.40 -4.28 -12.14
CA ARG A 167 7.34 -3.73 -13.13
C ARG A 167 8.20 -2.60 -12.57
N PHE A 168 7.69 -1.85 -11.58
CA PHE A 168 8.36 -0.75 -10.89
C PHE A 168 8.60 -1.10 -9.41
N PRO A 169 9.64 -1.92 -9.11
CA PRO A 169 9.98 -2.33 -7.75
C PRO A 169 10.72 -1.21 -7.02
N THR A 170 10.01 -0.15 -6.63
CA THR A 170 10.57 1.10 -6.09
C THR A 170 11.48 0.90 -4.88
N THR A 171 11.12 0.01 -3.93
CA THR A 171 11.99 -0.33 -2.80
C THR A 171 13.35 -0.84 -3.27
N GLN A 172 13.36 -1.72 -4.28
CA GLN A 172 14.59 -2.31 -4.80
C GLN A 172 15.44 -1.28 -5.55
N LEU A 173 14.81 -0.47 -6.40
CA LEU A 173 15.51 0.59 -7.16
C LEU A 173 16.21 1.59 -6.23
N LEU A 174 15.55 1.96 -5.14
CA LEU A 174 16.14 2.82 -4.11
C LEU A 174 17.26 2.11 -3.35
N SER A 175 17.03 0.87 -2.89
CA SER A 175 18.04 0.13 -2.11
C SER A 175 19.29 -0.20 -2.90
N ASP A 176 19.18 -0.46 -4.21
CA ASP A 176 20.31 -0.74 -5.10
C ASP A 176 21.24 0.49 -5.26
N ASN A 177 20.77 1.68 -4.86
CA ASN A 177 21.52 2.93 -4.81
C ASN A 177 21.76 3.40 -3.37
N ASP A 178 21.73 2.49 -2.39
CA ASP A 178 21.94 2.75 -0.95
C ASP A 178 20.93 3.75 -0.34
N ILE A 179 19.75 3.90 -0.96
CA ILE A 179 18.65 4.72 -0.44
C ILE A 179 17.67 3.82 0.32
N THR A 180 17.73 3.88 1.64
CA THR A 180 16.84 3.11 2.54
C THR A 180 16.10 4.02 3.51
N PRO A 181 14.94 3.59 4.04
CA PRO A 181 14.25 4.35 5.08
C PRO A 181 15.14 4.58 6.30
N SER A 182 15.23 5.82 6.78
CA SER A 182 16.11 6.23 7.90
C SER A 182 15.60 7.49 8.59
N GLU A 183 15.78 7.57 9.91
CA GLU A 183 15.51 8.79 10.70
C GLU A 183 16.67 9.80 10.63
N ASP A 184 17.89 9.32 10.40
CA ASP A 184 19.12 10.12 10.54
C ASP A 184 19.72 10.54 9.19
N ILE A 185 19.27 9.93 8.10
CA ILE A 185 19.77 10.17 6.75
C ILE A 185 18.70 10.90 5.94
N SER A 186 19.13 11.96 5.27
CA SER A 186 18.31 12.68 4.29
C SER A 186 18.95 12.59 2.92
N TYR A 187 18.12 12.64 1.88
CA TYR A 187 18.52 12.47 0.50
C TYR A 187 18.26 13.75 -0.30
N SER A 188 18.97 13.89 -1.42
CA SER A 188 18.70 14.91 -2.42
C SER A 188 17.65 14.43 -3.44
N LEU A 189 16.97 15.37 -4.07
CA LEU A 189 16.04 15.08 -5.16
C LEU A 189 16.76 14.41 -6.35
N ALA A 190 18.00 14.81 -6.61
CA ALA A 190 18.83 14.24 -7.68
C ALA A 190 19.17 12.77 -7.43
N GLU A 191 19.52 12.40 -6.19
CA GLU A 191 19.79 11.00 -5.82
C GLU A 191 18.54 10.14 -6.01
N LEU A 192 17.39 10.58 -5.50
CA LEU A 192 16.12 9.86 -5.61
C LEU A 192 15.69 9.68 -7.06
N THR A 193 15.71 10.75 -7.86
CA THR A 193 15.30 10.70 -9.27
C THR A 193 16.24 9.84 -10.11
N SER A 194 17.56 9.89 -9.85
CA SER A 194 18.54 9.06 -10.54
C SER A 194 18.36 7.57 -10.20
N ALA A 195 18.19 7.23 -8.93
CA ALA A 195 17.98 5.86 -8.47
C ALA A 195 16.72 5.22 -9.08
N LEU A 196 15.68 6.02 -9.30
CA LEU A 196 14.41 5.58 -9.87
C LEU A 196 14.37 5.63 -11.41
N SER A 197 15.45 6.08 -12.08
CA SER A 197 15.46 6.22 -13.53
C SER A 197 15.29 4.86 -14.22
N THR A 198 14.38 4.80 -15.20
CA THR A 198 14.09 3.57 -15.95
C THR A 198 14.18 3.83 -17.44
N GLY A 199 15.14 3.18 -18.11
CA GLY A 199 15.31 3.31 -19.56
C GLY A 199 15.59 4.76 -20.02
N GLY A 200 16.26 5.55 -19.19
CA GLY A 200 16.55 6.97 -19.45
C GLY A 200 15.41 7.93 -19.15
N ASN A 201 14.26 7.44 -18.66
CA ASN A 201 13.14 8.27 -18.21
C ASN A 201 13.17 8.40 -16.69
N PHE A 202 12.81 9.60 -16.21
CA PHE A 202 12.82 9.94 -14.80
C PHE A 202 11.39 10.09 -14.30
N PRO A 203 11.00 9.38 -13.23
CA PRO A 203 9.71 9.61 -12.59
C PRO A 203 9.71 10.94 -11.82
N VAL A 204 8.52 11.43 -11.49
CA VAL A 204 8.37 12.63 -10.65
C VAL A 204 8.20 12.19 -9.20
N VAL A 205 9.09 12.67 -8.34
CA VAL A 205 9.05 12.43 -6.90
C VAL A 205 8.18 13.49 -6.24
N ILE A 206 7.30 13.08 -5.33
CA ILE A 206 6.39 13.96 -4.60
C ILE A 206 6.59 13.78 -3.10
N CYS A 207 6.68 14.90 -2.38
CA CYS A 207 6.88 14.96 -0.95
C CYS A 207 5.65 15.52 -0.23
N ASP A 208 5.44 15.06 0.98
CA ASP A 208 4.62 15.76 1.97
C ASP A 208 5.55 16.58 2.86
N ASN A 209 5.58 17.89 2.64
CA ASN A 209 6.62 18.80 3.15
C ASN A 209 8.03 18.34 2.72
N THR A 210 8.81 17.74 3.63
CA THR A 210 10.15 17.20 3.36
C THR A 210 10.16 15.67 3.28
N MET A 211 9.03 15.01 3.51
CA MET A 211 8.96 13.55 3.59
C MET A 211 8.61 12.97 2.23
N LEU A 212 9.42 12.02 1.78
CA LEU A 212 9.16 11.27 0.56
C LEU A 212 7.82 10.53 0.68
N SER A 213 6.88 10.82 -0.23
CA SER A 213 5.50 10.34 -0.13
C SER A 213 5.06 9.52 -1.33
N THR A 214 5.20 10.06 -2.54
CA THR A 214 4.60 9.47 -3.75
C THR A 214 5.59 9.53 -4.92
N ILE A 215 5.63 8.48 -5.73
CA ILE A 215 6.32 8.46 -7.03
C ILE A 215 5.27 8.41 -8.14
N LEU A 216 5.44 9.30 -9.11
CA LEU A 216 4.63 9.36 -10.32
C LEU A 216 5.44 8.79 -11.48
N TRP A 217 4.98 7.67 -12.04
CA TRP A 217 5.59 7.00 -13.18
C TRP A 217 4.83 7.37 -14.46
N PRO A 218 5.38 8.25 -15.33
CA PRO A 218 4.74 8.61 -16.58
C PRO A 218 4.94 7.50 -17.61
N LEU A 219 3.86 7.06 -18.23
CA LEU A 219 3.82 5.92 -19.13
C LEU A 219 3.02 6.24 -20.39
N LEU A 220 3.50 5.73 -21.52
CA LEU A 220 2.72 5.53 -22.73
C LEU A 220 2.40 4.04 -22.86
N VAL A 221 1.40 3.69 -23.66
CA VAL A 221 1.04 2.30 -23.91
C VAL A 221 1.05 2.03 -25.40
N ARG A 222 1.67 0.92 -25.77
CA ARG A 222 1.63 0.36 -27.12
C ARG A 222 0.56 -0.73 -27.15
N GLY A 223 -0.51 -0.50 -27.90
CA GLY A 223 -1.66 -1.40 -27.92
C GLY A 223 -2.77 -0.98 -26.94
N SER A 224 -3.70 -1.88 -26.66
CA SER A 224 -4.82 -1.58 -25.76
C SER A 224 -4.35 -1.48 -24.30
N PHE A 225 -5.13 -0.85 -23.42
CA PHE A 225 -4.74 -0.75 -22.01
C PHE A 225 -4.54 -2.12 -21.34
N ALA A 226 -5.44 -3.08 -21.62
CA ALA A 226 -5.46 -4.40 -20.97
C ALA A 226 -4.33 -5.33 -21.43
N MET A 227 -3.96 -5.27 -22.71
CA MET A 227 -3.04 -6.23 -23.33
C MET A 227 -1.74 -5.58 -23.84
N GLY A 228 -1.70 -4.26 -23.90
CA GLY A 228 -0.58 -3.50 -24.43
C GLY A 228 0.63 -3.48 -23.52
N THR A 229 1.72 -2.94 -24.06
CA THR A 229 2.99 -2.79 -23.35
C THR A 229 3.16 -1.35 -22.89
N PHE A 230 3.40 -1.14 -21.59
CA PHE A 230 3.66 0.19 -21.03
C PHE A 230 5.13 0.56 -21.15
N GLU A 231 5.40 1.75 -21.68
CA GLU A 231 6.74 2.30 -21.92
C GLU A 231 6.89 3.60 -21.10
N PRO A 232 7.93 3.73 -20.25
CA PRO A 232 8.23 4.99 -19.55
C PRO A 232 8.45 6.15 -20.53
N THR A 233 8.03 7.35 -20.14
CA THR A 233 8.15 8.54 -20.97
C THR A 233 8.56 9.78 -20.18
N SER A 234 9.26 10.70 -20.85
CA SER A 234 9.59 12.03 -20.35
C SER A 234 8.57 13.09 -20.79
N MET A 235 7.44 12.68 -21.37
CA MET A 235 6.43 13.60 -21.89
C MET A 235 5.74 14.41 -20.79
N LEU A 236 5.59 13.86 -19.58
CA LEU A 236 4.90 14.52 -18.48
C LEU A 236 5.63 15.79 -18.04
N GLN A 237 4.96 16.93 -18.18
CA GLN A 237 5.42 18.25 -17.75
C GLN A 237 4.90 18.52 -16.34
N ARG A 238 5.45 17.80 -15.37
CA ARG A 238 5.15 17.98 -13.94
C ARG A 238 6.45 18.05 -13.15
N GLU A 239 6.60 19.11 -12.38
CA GLU A 239 7.75 19.29 -11.51
C GLU A 239 7.52 18.58 -10.17
N SER A 240 8.62 18.19 -9.52
CA SER A 240 8.59 17.71 -8.14
C SER A 240 8.25 18.88 -7.21
N ASN A 241 7.49 18.60 -6.15
CA ASN A 241 7.28 19.55 -5.05
C ASN A 241 8.27 19.36 -3.89
N CYS A 242 9.21 18.42 -4.00
CA CYS A 242 10.21 18.16 -2.99
C CYS A 242 11.29 19.26 -2.96
N PRO A 243 11.93 19.51 -1.80
CA PRO A 243 13.13 20.34 -1.75
C PRO A 243 14.29 19.69 -2.53
N GLN A 244 15.29 20.47 -2.91
CA GLN A 244 16.47 19.93 -3.61
C GLN A 244 17.27 18.96 -2.74
N ASP A 245 17.36 19.24 -1.43
CA ASP A 245 18.08 18.46 -0.43
C ASP A 245 17.24 18.34 0.85
N GLY A 246 17.62 17.41 1.73
CA GLY A 246 16.98 17.23 3.03
C GLY A 246 15.67 16.43 2.95
N ILE A 247 15.48 15.61 1.91
CA ILE A 247 14.31 14.76 1.77
C ILE A 247 14.43 13.57 2.72
N ILE A 248 13.41 13.37 3.55
CA ILE A 248 13.38 12.31 4.56
C ILE A 248 12.63 11.11 3.98
N TYR A 249 13.31 9.96 3.88
CA TYR A 249 12.66 8.69 3.60
C TYR A 249 12.34 7.99 4.92
N ARG A 250 11.10 8.16 5.42
CA ARG A 250 10.72 7.76 6.78
C ARG A 250 10.74 6.23 6.97
N PRO A 251 11.35 5.68 8.03
CA PRO A 251 11.23 4.26 8.37
C PRO A 251 9.88 3.91 9.01
N SER A 252 9.63 2.61 9.20
CA SER A 252 8.44 2.14 9.88
C SER A 252 8.43 2.57 11.35
N ASN A 253 7.28 3.01 11.84
CA ASN A 253 7.09 3.25 13.27
C ASN A 253 6.71 1.96 14.02
N ARG A 254 6.43 0.87 13.30
CA ARG A 254 6.18 -0.43 13.91
C ARG A 254 7.48 -0.94 14.51
N ARG A 255 7.42 -1.26 15.81
CA ARG A 255 8.55 -1.94 16.47
C ARG A 255 8.77 -3.28 15.79
N PRO A 256 10.00 -3.61 15.37
CA PRO A 256 10.33 -4.92 14.84
C PRO A 256 9.83 -6.01 15.77
N ILE A 257 9.11 -6.99 15.23
CA ILE A 257 8.81 -8.20 15.98
C ILE A 257 10.18 -8.82 16.30
N PRO A 258 10.54 -9.04 17.58
CA PRO A 258 11.86 -9.55 17.93
C PRO A 258 12.11 -10.88 17.20
N LYS A 259 13.04 -10.89 16.24
CA LYS A 259 13.41 -12.09 15.46
C LYS A 259 14.12 -13.15 16.31
N ALA A 260 14.58 -12.77 17.50
CA ALA A 260 15.19 -13.68 18.46
C ALA A 260 14.23 -13.90 19.63
N THR A 261 13.69 -15.12 19.74
CA THR A 261 13.34 -15.65 21.06
C THR A 261 14.65 -15.68 21.83
N ALA A 262 14.89 -14.69 22.69
CA ALA A 262 16.00 -14.75 23.63
C ALA A 262 15.85 -16.06 24.40
N THR A 263 16.67 -17.04 24.05
CA THR A 263 16.87 -18.21 24.88
C THR A 263 17.60 -17.66 26.08
N TRP A 264 16.86 -17.41 27.15
CA TRP A 264 17.46 -17.14 28.45
C TRP A 264 18.32 -18.36 28.76
N ASP A 265 19.62 -18.25 28.54
CA ASP A 265 20.56 -19.15 29.18
C ASP A 265 20.26 -19.00 30.66
N ARG A 266 19.70 -20.05 31.26
CA ARG A 266 19.44 -20.08 32.68
C ARG A 266 20.79 -19.79 33.32
N ILE A 267 20.93 -18.59 33.89
CA ILE A 267 22.07 -18.21 34.72
C ILE A 267 22.35 -19.44 35.59
N PHE A 268 23.48 -20.09 35.34
CA PHE A 268 23.93 -21.19 36.17
C PHE A 268 24.09 -20.58 37.55
N ARG A 269 23.11 -20.78 38.43
CA ARG A 269 23.24 -20.39 39.83
C ARG A 269 24.29 -21.34 40.39
N PRO A 270 25.50 -20.87 40.75
CA PRO A 270 26.43 -21.76 41.43
C PRO A 270 25.73 -22.30 42.68
N SER A 271 25.89 -23.60 42.94
CA SER A 271 25.33 -24.23 44.14
C SER A 271 25.75 -23.42 45.37
N PRO A 272 24.83 -23.10 46.30
CA PRO A 272 25.18 -22.32 47.49
C PRO A 272 26.31 -23.04 48.22
N ARG A 273 27.41 -22.31 48.48
CA ARG A 273 28.47 -22.83 49.36
C ARG A 273 27.88 -22.97 50.77
N PRO A 274 28.24 -24.02 51.54
CA PRO A 274 27.82 -24.12 52.93
C PRO A 274 28.31 -22.90 53.71
N ILE A 275 27.42 -22.26 54.46
CA ILE A 275 27.77 -21.20 55.40
C ILE A 275 28.41 -21.88 56.62
N THR A 276 29.73 -21.80 56.76
CA THR A 276 30.40 -22.11 58.03
C THR A 276 30.37 -20.86 58.90
N LEU A 277 29.35 -20.74 59.75
CA LEU A 277 29.29 -19.72 60.81
C LEU A 277 30.29 -20.11 61.91
N SER A 278 31.43 -19.41 61.98
CA SER A 278 32.40 -19.55 63.08
C SER A 278 32.17 -18.54 64.21
N HIS A 279 31.01 -17.88 64.27
CA HIS A 279 30.62 -17.03 65.40
C HIS A 279 29.13 -17.17 65.69
N ASP A 280 28.84 -17.73 66.85
CA ASP A 280 27.53 -17.94 67.45
C ASP A 280 27.23 -16.75 68.39
N GLU A 281 26.37 -15.82 67.97
CA GLU A 281 25.79 -14.79 68.84
C GLU A 281 24.31 -15.03 69.13
N SER A 282 23.83 -16.28 68.99
CA SER A 282 22.41 -16.62 69.18
C SER A 282 21.96 -16.70 70.65
N LYS A 283 22.81 -16.32 71.60
CA LYS A 283 22.46 -16.20 73.01
C LYS A 283 22.70 -14.77 73.46
N LEU A 284 21.65 -13.96 73.47
CA LEU A 284 21.31 -13.04 74.57
C LEU A 284 20.02 -12.26 74.24
N TYR A 285 19.00 -12.49 75.08
CA TYR A 285 17.77 -11.71 75.29
C TYR A 285 16.58 -11.85 74.33
N TYR A 286 15.88 -12.99 74.41
CA TYR A 286 14.41 -12.93 74.47
C TYR A 286 14.01 -12.63 75.92
N ARG A 287 13.65 -11.37 76.21
CA ARG A 287 12.83 -11.07 77.39
C ARG A 287 11.37 -11.15 76.96
N THR A 288 10.75 -12.26 77.32
CA THR A 288 9.31 -12.49 77.23
C THR A 288 8.57 -11.40 78.00
N GLN A 289 7.70 -10.65 77.33
CA GLN A 289 6.55 -10.02 77.97
C GLN A 289 5.31 -10.64 77.34
N VAL A 290 4.57 -11.39 78.15
CA VAL A 290 3.23 -11.90 77.85
C VAL A 290 2.24 -10.77 78.13
N PRO A 291 1.38 -10.41 77.18
CA PRO A 291 0.12 -9.79 77.52
C PRO A 291 -0.97 -10.85 77.41
N ASP A 292 -1.55 -11.16 78.57
CA ASP A 292 -2.84 -11.81 78.70
C ASP A 292 -3.92 -11.02 77.96
N ASP A 293 -4.89 -11.77 77.47
CA ASP A 293 -6.22 -11.34 77.01
C ASP A 293 -6.34 -10.88 75.53
N LEU A 294 -6.77 -11.84 74.71
CA LEU A 294 -7.08 -11.76 73.28
C LEU A 294 -8.36 -10.94 72.94
N ARG A 295 -8.94 -10.20 73.89
CA ARG A 295 -10.23 -9.50 73.70
C ARG A 295 -10.15 -8.01 73.31
N GLN A 296 -8.97 -7.41 73.19
CA GLN A 296 -8.87 -5.95 72.95
C GLN A 296 -8.45 -5.50 71.54
N LYS A 297 -8.21 -6.40 70.58
CA LYS A 297 -7.86 -6.01 69.20
C LYS A 297 -8.99 -6.13 68.16
N LEU A 298 -10.17 -6.58 68.56
CA LEU A 298 -11.38 -6.57 67.71
C LEU A 298 -12.17 -5.26 67.76
N ALA A 299 -11.71 -4.25 68.50
CA ALA A 299 -12.37 -2.95 68.62
C ALA A 299 -11.77 -1.82 67.75
N LEU A 300 -10.65 -2.07 67.05
CA LEU A 300 -9.95 -1.03 66.28
C LEU A 300 -10.16 -1.06 64.75
N PHE A 301 -10.88 -2.07 64.24
CA PHE A 301 -11.26 -2.13 62.81
C PHE A 301 -12.75 -1.90 62.55
N LYS A 302 -13.58 -1.74 63.58
CA LYS A 302 -15.03 -1.51 63.43
C LYS A 302 -15.42 -0.04 63.21
N GLY A 303 -14.47 0.89 63.31
CA GLY A 303 -14.71 2.34 63.14
C GLY A 303 -14.32 2.91 61.76
N TYR A 304 -13.67 2.14 60.89
CA TYR A 304 -13.19 2.65 59.59
C TYR A 304 -14.04 2.20 58.39
N GLU A 305 -14.88 1.18 58.55
CA GLU A 305 -15.85 0.78 57.52
C GLU A 305 -17.19 1.54 57.61
N GLN A 306 -17.54 2.07 58.79
CA GLN A 306 -18.78 2.83 58.99
C GLN A 306 -18.73 4.24 58.35
N GLY A 307 -17.54 4.83 58.17
CA GLY A 307 -17.36 6.12 57.49
C GLY A 307 -17.33 6.04 55.95
N LYS A 308 -17.35 4.83 55.36
CA LYS A 308 -17.28 4.64 53.90
C LYS A 308 -18.61 4.24 53.27
N GLU A 309 -19.60 3.85 54.07
CA GLU A 309 -20.98 3.60 53.65
C GLU A 309 -21.86 4.86 53.72
N GLU A 310 -21.65 5.77 54.67
CA GLU A 310 -22.41 7.03 54.75
C GLU A 310 -22.06 8.01 53.61
N GLY A 311 -20.82 7.98 53.08
CA GLY A 311 -20.43 8.76 51.90
C GLY A 311 -20.89 8.19 50.54
N LYS A 312 -21.44 6.97 50.51
CA LYS A 312 -22.01 6.35 49.30
C LYS A 312 -23.52 6.55 49.18
N ILE A 313 -24.22 6.81 50.28
CA ILE A 313 -25.66 7.08 50.28
C ILE A 313 -25.94 8.55 49.91
N GLU A 314 -25.09 9.50 50.35
CA GLU A 314 -25.25 10.94 50.02
C GLU A 314 -24.89 11.31 48.56
N ARG A 315 -24.21 10.42 47.83
CA ARG A 315 -23.87 10.61 46.40
C ARG A 315 -24.84 9.92 45.44
N ALA A 316 -25.73 9.06 45.97
CA ALA A 316 -26.75 8.36 45.19
C ALA A 316 -28.02 9.20 44.95
N ASP A 317 -28.22 10.31 45.67
CA ASP A 317 -29.41 11.17 45.57
C ASP A 317 -29.21 12.47 44.77
N LYS A 318 -28.12 12.60 44.00
CA LYS A 318 -27.98 13.67 43.00
C LYS A 318 -28.25 13.14 41.59
N LYS A 319 -29.53 12.94 41.27
CA LYS A 319 -30.02 12.85 39.89
C LYS A 319 -29.81 14.19 39.20
N PHE A 320 -28.73 14.31 38.42
CA PHE A 320 -28.65 15.33 37.37
C PHE A 320 -29.22 14.74 36.09
N TRP A 321 -30.32 15.32 35.63
CA TRP A 321 -30.91 15.07 34.32
C TRP A 321 -29.91 15.48 33.25
N ARG A 322 -29.64 14.56 32.32
CA ARG A 322 -28.84 14.84 31.12
C ARG A 322 -29.86 15.06 30.00
N ASP A 323 -30.05 16.30 29.61
CA ASP A 323 -30.87 16.68 28.46
C ASP A 323 -30.21 16.15 27.18
N GLU A 324 -31.01 15.43 26.39
CA GLU A 324 -30.66 14.99 25.04
C GLU A 324 -30.94 16.13 24.05
N LEU A 325 -29.90 16.48 23.28
CA LEU A 325 -29.98 17.02 21.92
C LEU A 325 -28.79 16.45 21.14
#